data_AF-A0A3D8YSU5-F1
#
_entry.id   AF-A0A3D8YSU5-F1
#
_cell.length_a   1.000
_cell.length_b   1.000
_cell.length_c   1.000
_cell.angle_alpha   90.00
_cell.angle_beta   90.00
_cell.angle_gamma   90.00
#
_symmetry.space_group_name_H-M   'P 1'
#
loop_
_entity.id
_entity.type
_entity.pdbx_description
1 polymer ?
#
loop_
_entity_poly.entity_id
_entity_poly.type
_entity_poly.pdbx_seq_one_letter_code
_entity_poly.pdbx_strand_id
1 'polypeptide(L)'
;MVFSSLTFLFFFLPLALILYYISPRSIKNFTLLGVSLFFYAWGEPIYIALMIFSALTDYIHGRIIGRFREQRPLYAKLGLVSSLVMNLAVLSFFKYADFLIGSINSIIGTGIEPLDLPLPIGISFYTFQTMSYAIDVYRGKVRPQKRFVTFALYVSLFPQLIAGPIVRYEIIEKELMNRSFQLSQFADGVRIFIIGLGKKVLVANTIGQLWTSVESQGVADLTVFAAWLGIIAFAFQIYFDFSGYSDMAIGLGKMFGFNFPRNFNYPYIAKNASEFWRRWHITLGSWFRDYVYIPLGGSRKGQFVLYRNLFIVWGLTGLWHGASWNYVLWGLYFGVLIGLERAGLLNWLEKLPRFVQHAYLLIAILFSWVLFVFEDIKEGFRYAQVMLGLGGRPLYNTAFLYDLYTNGILLLGAGLLSTPLFTLLWKRCVKRSEIIQNEWIQTALQVIFFMSILTLSTAYLVDDSFNPFLYFRF
;
A
#
# COMPACT_ATOMS: atom_id res chain seq x y z
N MET A 1 6.99 0.06 -15.74
CA MET A 1 7.04 -1.43 -15.64
C MET A 1 6.45 -1.87 -14.30
N VAL A 2 6.10 -3.15 -14.12
CA VAL A 2 5.65 -3.72 -12.83
C VAL A 2 6.72 -4.67 -12.28
N PHE A 3 6.87 -4.79 -10.96
CA PHE A 3 7.92 -5.64 -10.36
C PHE A 3 7.73 -7.14 -10.63
N SER A 4 6.49 -7.57 -10.82
CA SER A 4 6.12 -8.94 -11.17
C SER A 4 6.00 -9.14 -12.68
N SER A 5 6.88 -8.53 -13.49
CA SER A 5 6.96 -8.81 -14.93
C SER A 5 8.30 -9.44 -15.28
N LEU A 6 8.31 -10.34 -16.28
CA LEU A 6 9.53 -10.98 -16.76
C LEU A 6 10.55 -9.95 -17.27
N THR A 7 10.08 -8.90 -17.93
CA THR A 7 10.91 -7.77 -18.37
C THR A 7 11.59 -7.08 -17.19
N PHE A 8 10.88 -6.88 -16.07
CA PHE A 8 11.48 -6.31 -14.88
C PHE A 8 12.52 -7.25 -14.26
N LEU A 9 12.13 -8.51 -14.03
CA LEU A 9 12.94 -9.49 -13.31
C LEU A 9 14.25 -9.85 -14.01
N PHE A 10 14.21 -10.07 -15.32
CA PHE A 10 15.33 -10.65 -16.07
C PHE A 10 16.07 -9.65 -16.95
N PHE A 11 15.52 -8.47 -17.21
CA PHE A 11 16.19 -7.44 -18.03
C PHE A 11 16.45 -6.16 -17.25
N PHE A 12 15.41 -5.49 -16.77
CA PHE A 12 15.57 -4.18 -16.13
C PHE A 12 16.33 -4.27 -14.81
N LEU A 13 15.97 -5.18 -13.90
CA LEU A 13 16.59 -5.27 -12.58
C LEU A 13 18.08 -5.66 -12.65
N PRO A 14 18.50 -6.69 -13.41
CA PRO A 14 19.93 -6.99 -13.57
C PRO A 14 20.70 -5.82 -14.16
N LEU A 15 20.17 -5.17 -15.20
CA LEU A 15 20.80 -4.00 -15.82
C LEU A 15 20.92 -2.83 -14.82
N ALA A 16 19.86 -2.53 -14.07
CA ALA A 16 19.84 -1.49 -13.06
C ALA A 16 20.88 -1.74 -11.96
N LEU A 17 21.02 -2.98 -11.50
CA LEU A 17 22.03 -3.36 -10.51
C LEU A 17 23.44 -3.23 -11.07
N ILE A 18 23.71 -3.70 -12.29
CA ILE A 18 25.01 -3.58 -12.96
C ILE A 18 25.39 -2.10 -13.08
N LEU A 19 24.50 -1.26 -13.63
CA LEU A 19 24.74 0.18 -13.77
C LEU A 19 25.02 0.84 -12.42
N TYR A 20 24.26 0.50 -11.37
CA TYR A 20 24.43 1.06 -10.04
C TYR A 20 25.76 0.65 -9.37
N TYR A 21 26.16 -0.62 -9.50
CA TYR A 21 27.36 -1.14 -8.84
C TYR A 21 28.65 -0.77 -9.55
N ILE A 22 28.63 -0.63 -10.88
CA ILE A 22 29.77 -0.13 -11.66
C ILE A 22 29.95 1.40 -11.48
N SER A 23 28.86 2.13 -11.21
CA SER A 23 28.91 3.59 -11.06
C SER A 23 29.80 4.04 -9.89
N PRO A 24 30.75 4.97 -10.13
CA PRO A 24 31.51 5.62 -9.08
C PRO A 24 30.62 6.31 -8.04
N ARG A 25 31.07 6.38 -6.78
CA ARG A 25 30.30 6.95 -5.65
C ARG A 25 29.75 8.35 -5.93
N SER A 26 30.47 9.18 -6.69
CA SER A 26 30.07 10.57 -7.02
C SER A 26 28.83 10.66 -7.90
N ILE A 27 28.60 9.69 -8.79
CA ILE A 27 27.50 9.71 -9.76
C ILE A 27 26.39 8.70 -9.44
N LYS A 28 26.51 7.89 -8.38
CA LYS A 28 25.51 6.88 -8.02
C LYS A 28 24.08 7.42 -7.92
N ASN A 29 23.88 8.64 -7.40
CA ASN A 29 22.55 9.26 -7.35
C ASN A 29 22.04 9.61 -8.75
N PHE A 30 22.91 10.07 -9.63
CA PHE A 30 22.56 10.42 -11.00
C PHE A 30 22.21 9.15 -11.80
N THR A 31 23.01 8.09 -11.69
CA THR A 31 22.71 6.80 -12.32
C THR A 31 21.38 6.25 -11.87
N LEU A 32 21.13 6.23 -10.55
CA LEU A 32 19.89 5.67 -10.02
C LEU A 32 18.67 6.54 -10.35
N LEU A 33 18.85 7.86 -10.46
CA LEU A 33 17.82 8.77 -10.97
C LEU A 33 17.48 8.42 -12.42
N GLY A 34 18.48 8.30 -13.31
CA GLY A 34 18.28 7.94 -14.71
C GLY A 34 17.58 6.59 -14.88
N VAL A 35 18.02 5.56 -14.16
CA VAL A 35 17.38 4.23 -14.12
C VAL A 35 15.93 4.34 -13.64
N SER A 36 15.68 5.15 -12.62
CA SER A 36 14.33 5.32 -12.09
C SER A 36 13.40 6.05 -13.06
N LEU A 37 13.88 7.11 -13.71
CA LEU A 37 13.10 7.82 -14.73
C LEU A 37 12.78 6.89 -15.91
N PHE A 38 13.75 6.09 -16.37
CA PHE A 38 13.52 5.10 -17.43
C PHE A 38 12.45 4.06 -17.06
N PHE A 39 12.43 3.61 -15.79
CA PHE A 39 11.42 2.65 -15.32
C PHE A 39 9.97 3.15 -15.48
N TYR A 40 9.71 4.43 -15.21
CA TYR A 40 8.39 5.03 -15.44
C TYR A 40 8.16 5.35 -16.92
N ALA A 41 9.22 5.75 -17.63
CA ALA A 41 9.14 6.14 -19.05
C ALA A 41 8.64 5.00 -19.92
N TRP A 42 8.93 3.77 -19.48
CA TRP A 42 8.49 2.55 -20.14
C TRP A 42 6.96 2.43 -20.23
N GLY A 43 6.22 2.96 -19.27
CA GLY A 43 4.75 2.95 -19.29
C GLY A 43 4.19 4.29 -19.78
N GLU A 44 4.65 5.38 -19.15
CA GLU A 44 4.04 6.70 -19.30
C GLU A 44 5.13 7.79 -19.45
N PRO A 45 5.73 7.95 -20.64
CA PRO A 45 6.87 8.85 -20.84
C PRO A 45 6.51 10.33 -20.61
N ILE A 46 5.29 10.74 -20.94
CA ILE A 46 4.83 12.13 -20.80
C ILE A 46 4.75 12.54 -19.33
N TYR A 47 4.26 11.66 -18.45
CA TYR A 47 4.02 11.99 -17.05
C TYR A 47 5.29 12.07 -16.19
N ILE A 48 6.44 11.66 -16.72
CA ILE A 48 7.72 11.96 -16.07
C ILE A 48 7.93 13.47 -15.95
N ALA A 49 7.50 14.25 -16.94
CA ALA A 49 7.62 15.70 -16.88
C ALA A 49 6.88 16.27 -15.66
N LEU A 50 5.69 15.72 -15.35
CA LEU A 50 4.91 16.09 -14.18
C LEU A 50 5.63 15.72 -12.87
N MET A 51 6.22 14.53 -12.80
CA MET A 51 6.99 14.10 -11.62
C MET A 51 8.23 14.97 -11.40
N ILE A 52 8.98 15.29 -12.46
CA ILE A 52 10.14 16.20 -12.39
C ILE A 52 9.70 17.61 -12.00
N PHE A 53 8.57 18.08 -12.52
CA PHE A 53 7.99 19.37 -12.17
C PHE A 53 7.60 19.43 -10.69
N SER A 54 6.91 18.41 -10.16
CA SER A 54 6.59 18.30 -8.73
C SER A 54 7.87 18.27 -7.89
N ALA A 55 8.88 17.46 -8.27
CA ALA A 55 10.16 17.42 -7.57
C ALA A 55 10.89 18.77 -7.60
N LEU A 56 10.91 19.47 -8.72
CA LEU A 56 11.56 20.78 -8.85
C LEU A 56 10.86 21.82 -7.97
N THR A 57 9.54 21.80 -7.99
CA THR A 57 8.70 22.70 -7.19
C THR A 57 8.99 22.54 -5.71
N ASP A 58 8.92 21.33 -5.18
CA ASP A 58 9.11 21.12 -3.74
C ASP A 58 10.56 21.25 -3.31
N TYR A 59 11.51 21.01 -4.22
CA TYR A 59 12.91 21.37 -4.00
C TYR A 59 13.06 22.89 -3.79
N ILE A 60 12.49 23.71 -4.69
CA ILE A 60 12.54 25.17 -4.61
C ILE A 60 11.85 25.65 -3.33
N HIS A 61 10.64 25.18 -3.05
CA HIS A 61 9.92 25.55 -1.84
C HIS A 61 10.67 25.14 -0.56
N GLY A 62 11.24 23.93 -0.51
CA GLY A 62 12.08 23.52 0.61
C GLY A 62 13.27 24.45 0.85
N ARG A 63 13.91 24.94 -0.22
CA ARG A 63 15.01 25.93 -0.13
C ARG A 63 14.51 27.30 0.36
N ILE A 64 13.37 27.77 -0.12
CA ILE A 64 12.74 29.03 0.31
C ILE A 64 12.38 28.94 1.79
N ILE A 65 11.67 27.89 2.19
CA ILE A 65 11.26 27.65 3.59
C ILE A 65 12.49 27.65 4.49
N GLY A 66 13.51 26.85 4.16
CA GLY A 66 14.72 26.77 4.97
C GLY A 66 15.50 28.08 5.09
N ARG A 67 15.52 28.90 4.03
CA ARG A 67 16.19 30.20 4.04
C ARG A 67 15.50 31.20 4.97
N PHE A 68 14.16 31.21 4.97
CA PHE A 68 13.38 32.23 5.69
C PHE A 68 12.83 31.77 7.04
N ARG A 69 12.94 30.48 7.39
CA ARG A 69 12.33 29.91 8.60
C ARG A 69 12.66 30.67 9.88
N GLU A 70 13.93 31.03 10.08
CA GLU A 70 14.39 31.71 11.31
C GLU A 70 14.28 33.24 11.20
N GLN A 71 14.61 33.81 10.04
CA GLN A 71 14.71 35.26 9.87
C GLN A 71 13.38 35.94 9.52
N ARG A 72 12.51 35.25 8.75
CA ARG A 72 11.27 35.79 8.21
C ARG A 72 10.18 34.71 8.15
N PRO A 73 9.60 34.31 9.29
CA PRO A 73 8.70 33.14 9.39
C PRO A 73 7.44 33.24 8.52
N LEU A 74 6.97 34.46 8.22
CA LEU A 74 5.86 34.67 7.28
C LEU A 74 6.18 34.14 5.88
N TYR A 75 7.38 34.41 5.36
CA TYR A 75 7.79 33.94 4.02
C TYR A 75 7.99 32.42 3.99
N ALA A 76 8.49 31.83 5.09
CA ALA A 76 8.55 30.38 5.22
C ALA A 76 7.15 29.74 5.24
N LYS A 77 6.18 30.39 5.90
CA LYS A 77 4.79 29.94 5.91
C LYS A 77 4.15 30.06 4.52
N LEU A 78 4.36 31.17 3.81
CA LEU A 78 3.88 31.35 2.44
C LEU A 78 4.49 30.31 1.49
N GLY A 79 5.79 30.03 1.61
CA GLY A 79 6.46 28.97 0.86
C GLY A 79 5.85 27.60 1.14
N LEU A 80 5.55 27.28 2.39
CA LEU A 80 4.85 26.03 2.74
C LEU A 80 3.45 25.97 2.12
N VAL A 81 2.64 27.03 2.29
CA VAL A 81 1.27 27.06 1.76
C VAL A 81 1.27 26.92 0.24
N SER A 82 2.17 27.62 -0.45
CA SER A 82 2.35 27.51 -1.91
C SER A 82 2.66 26.08 -2.34
N SER A 83 3.63 25.42 -1.68
CA SER A 83 3.96 24.01 -1.94
C SER A 83 2.76 23.08 -1.73
N LEU A 84 2.01 23.24 -0.63
CA LEU A 84 0.84 22.40 -0.35
C LEU A 84 -0.28 22.63 -1.37
N VAL A 85 -0.59 23.88 -1.70
CA VAL A 85 -1.61 24.22 -2.70
C VAL A 85 -1.26 23.60 -4.05
N MET A 86 0.00 23.68 -4.46
CA MET A 86 0.44 23.19 -5.76
C MET A 86 0.39 21.65 -5.85
N ASN A 87 0.85 20.97 -4.79
CA ASN A 87 0.75 19.52 -4.68
C ASN A 87 -0.70 19.02 -4.70
N LEU A 88 -1.57 19.66 -3.90
CA LEU A 88 -2.98 19.30 -3.85
C LEU A 88 -3.72 19.67 -5.13
N ALA A 89 -3.36 20.75 -5.81
CA ALA A 89 -3.95 21.13 -7.09
C ALA A 89 -3.62 20.10 -8.18
N VAL A 90 -2.35 19.70 -8.30
CA VAL A 90 -1.93 18.66 -9.24
C VAL A 90 -2.62 17.33 -8.95
N LEU A 91 -2.64 16.89 -7.68
CA LEU A 91 -3.33 15.66 -7.30
C LEU A 91 -4.85 15.76 -7.57
N SER A 92 -5.48 16.89 -7.26
CA SER A 92 -6.92 17.05 -7.43
C SER A 92 -7.33 17.12 -8.89
N PHE A 93 -6.52 17.75 -9.74
CA PHE A 93 -6.76 17.84 -11.17
C PHE A 93 -6.74 16.44 -11.83
N PHE A 94 -5.71 15.63 -11.57
CA PHE A 94 -5.60 14.32 -12.20
C PHE A 94 -6.44 13.23 -11.53
N LYS A 95 -6.71 13.32 -10.22
CA LYS A 95 -7.40 12.25 -9.48
C LYS A 95 -8.88 12.53 -9.25
N TYR A 96 -9.27 13.79 -9.01
CA TYR A 96 -10.61 14.11 -8.51
C TYR A 96 -11.45 14.98 -9.45
N ALA A 97 -10.93 15.42 -10.61
CA ALA A 97 -11.67 16.30 -11.50
C ALA A 97 -13.01 15.69 -11.94
N ASP A 98 -13.00 14.45 -12.44
CA ASP A 98 -14.23 13.78 -12.91
C ASP A 98 -15.19 13.44 -11.78
N PHE A 99 -14.66 13.10 -10.60
CA PHE A 99 -15.48 12.91 -9.39
C PHE A 99 -16.19 14.22 -8.97
N LEU A 100 -15.50 15.36 -9.04
CA LEU A 100 -16.08 16.67 -8.76
C LEU A 100 -17.11 17.07 -9.81
N ILE A 101 -16.81 16.86 -11.10
CA ILE A 101 -17.73 17.12 -12.21
C ILE A 101 -19.00 16.29 -12.04
N GLY A 102 -18.88 14.97 -11.81
CA GLY A 102 -20.01 14.08 -11.60
C GLY A 102 -20.86 14.45 -10.38
N SER A 103 -20.21 14.88 -9.29
CA SER A 103 -20.90 15.36 -8.09
C SER A 103 -21.69 16.65 -8.34
N ILE A 104 -21.10 17.60 -9.08
CA ILE A 104 -21.76 18.86 -9.45
C ILE A 104 -22.94 18.59 -10.40
N ASN A 105 -22.74 17.77 -11.43
CA ASN A 105 -23.79 17.37 -12.37
C ASN A 105 -24.96 16.71 -11.63
N SER A 106 -24.68 15.85 -10.65
CA SER A 106 -25.73 15.16 -9.87
C SER A 106 -26.56 16.09 -8.98
N ILE A 107 -25.97 17.19 -8.49
CA ILE A 107 -26.65 18.13 -7.56
C ILE A 107 -27.33 19.27 -8.32
N ILE A 108 -26.65 19.84 -9.31
CA ILE A 108 -27.07 21.05 -10.01
C ILE A 108 -27.81 20.71 -11.33
N GLY A 109 -27.69 19.48 -11.82
CA GLY A 109 -28.26 19.06 -13.11
C GLY A 109 -27.49 19.62 -14.30
N THR A 110 -26.21 19.97 -14.13
CA THR A 110 -25.35 20.40 -15.23
C THR A 110 -24.93 19.21 -16.11
N GLY A 111 -24.62 19.48 -17.38
CA GLY A 111 -24.11 18.50 -18.33
C GLY A 111 -22.63 18.70 -18.65
N ILE A 112 -21.81 19.01 -17.64
CA ILE A 112 -20.37 19.19 -17.86
C ILE A 112 -19.77 17.83 -18.19
N GLU A 113 -19.12 17.70 -19.34
CA GLU A 113 -18.47 16.45 -19.74
C GLU A 113 -17.25 16.16 -18.84
N PRO A 114 -17.02 14.88 -18.50
CA PRO A 114 -15.79 14.48 -17.81
C PRO A 114 -14.57 14.77 -18.67
N LEU A 115 -13.43 14.98 -18.03
CA LEU A 115 -12.14 15.22 -18.68
C LEU A 115 -11.45 13.90 -19.09
N ASP A 116 -11.80 12.78 -18.45
CA ASP A 116 -11.26 11.43 -18.70
C ASP A 116 -9.73 11.40 -18.70
N LEU A 117 -9.13 12.08 -17.71
CA LEU A 117 -7.68 12.23 -17.61
C LEU A 117 -7.02 10.92 -17.15
N PRO A 118 -5.96 10.45 -17.81
CA PRO A 118 -5.19 9.32 -17.32
C PRO A 118 -4.51 9.68 -15.99
N LEU A 119 -4.64 8.83 -14.98
CA LEU A 119 -4.00 9.04 -13.69
C LEU A 119 -2.49 8.76 -13.76
N PRO A 120 -1.61 9.75 -13.56
CA PRO A 120 -0.17 9.54 -13.63
C PRO A 120 0.30 8.54 -12.56
N ILE A 121 1.06 7.53 -12.98
CA ILE A 121 1.54 6.49 -12.06
C ILE A 121 2.27 7.09 -10.85
N GLY A 122 1.81 6.71 -9.66
CA GLY A 122 2.42 7.08 -8.38
C GLY A 122 2.18 8.54 -7.93
N ILE A 123 1.32 9.31 -8.60
CA ILE A 123 0.99 10.69 -8.21
C ILE A 123 0.58 10.81 -6.75
N SER A 124 -0.30 9.93 -6.29
CA SER A 124 -0.74 9.91 -4.90
C SER A 124 0.41 9.71 -3.91
N PHE A 125 1.42 8.90 -4.27
CA PHE A 125 2.56 8.60 -3.41
C PHE A 125 3.59 9.72 -3.41
N TYR A 126 4.03 10.19 -4.58
CA TYR A 126 5.05 11.23 -4.63
C TYR A 126 4.52 12.57 -4.11
N THR A 127 3.24 12.91 -4.30
CA THR A 127 2.62 14.10 -3.68
C THR A 127 2.70 14.01 -2.14
N PHE A 128 2.44 12.84 -1.55
CA PHE A 128 2.54 12.68 -0.09
C PHE A 128 4.00 12.79 0.40
N GLN A 129 4.96 12.30 -0.38
CA GLN A 129 6.38 12.40 -0.09
C GLN A 129 6.88 13.85 -0.14
N THR A 130 6.60 14.56 -1.22
CA THR A 130 7.05 15.94 -1.41
C THR A 130 6.40 16.90 -0.42
N MET A 131 5.09 16.74 -0.14
CA MET A 131 4.41 17.48 0.93
C MET A 131 5.04 17.21 2.30
N SER A 132 5.35 15.94 2.61
CA SER A 132 5.98 15.58 3.90
C SER A 132 7.34 16.28 4.07
N TYR A 133 8.14 16.35 3.00
CA TYR A 133 9.41 17.08 3.01
C TYR A 133 9.22 18.58 3.26
N ALA A 134 8.33 19.25 2.54
CA ALA A 134 8.09 20.69 2.73
C ALA A 134 7.62 21.00 4.17
N ILE A 135 6.71 20.18 4.70
CA ILE A 135 6.22 20.31 6.08
C ILE A 135 7.35 20.08 7.10
N ASP A 136 8.18 19.05 6.91
CA ASP A 136 9.24 18.71 7.85
C ASP A 136 10.41 19.71 7.81
N VAL A 137 10.71 20.31 6.65
CA VAL A 137 11.63 21.46 6.55
C VAL A 137 11.07 22.66 7.31
N TYR A 138 9.78 22.97 7.15
CA TYR A 138 9.11 24.07 7.87
C TYR A 138 9.13 23.85 9.39
N ARG A 139 8.86 22.61 9.83
CA ARG A 139 8.92 22.21 11.25
C ARG A 139 10.35 22.08 11.79
N GLY A 140 11.35 22.11 10.91
CA GLY A 140 12.76 22.00 11.29
C GLY A 140 13.24 20.61 11.66
N LYS A 141 12.50 19.56 11.28
CA LYS A 141 12.92 18.17 11.52
C LYS A 141 14.06 17.75 10.58
N VAL A 142 14.04 18.26 9.35
CA VAL A 142 15.07 18.01 8.33
C VAL A 142 15.62 19.31 7.79
N ARG A 143 16.84 19.27 7.25
CA ARG A 143 17.44 20.41 6.56
C ARG A 143 17.02 20.38 5.08
N PRO A 144 16.88 21.54 4.42
CA PRO A 144 16.63 21.57 2.98
C PRO A 144 17.76 20.87 2.22
N GLN A 145 17.40 19.97 1.31
CA GLN A 145 18.35 19.34 0.40
C GLN A 145 18.98 20.40 -0.51
N LYS A 146 20.31 20.34 -0.65
CA LYS A 146 21.10 21.32 -1.41
C LYS A 146 21.27 20.97 -2.88
N ARG A 147 21.11 19.69 -3.26
CA ARG A 147 21.33 19.17 -4.62
C ARG A 147 20.02 18.66 -5.20
N PHE A 148 19.58 19.27 -6.30
CA PHE A 148 18.33 18.89 -6.97
C PHE A 148 18.33 17.40 -7.37
N VAL A 149 19.42 16.88 -7.96
CA VAL A 149 19.53 15.45 -8.34
C VAL A 149 19.24 14.50 -7.17
N THR A 150 19.67 14.85 -5.96
CA THR A 150 19.44 14.02 -4.77
C THR A 150 17.99 14.09 -4.31
N PHE A 151 17.35 15.27 -4.43
CA PHE A 151 15.93 15.43 -4.15
C PHE A 151 15.05 14.77 -5.23
N ALA A 152 15.39 14.94 -6.51
CA ALA A 152 14.71 14.28 -7.61
C ALA A 152 14.78 12.75 -7.46
N LEU A 153 15.95 12.20 -7.10
CA LEU A 153 16.09 10.78 -6.78
C LEU A 153 15.19 10.38 -5.60
N TYR A 154 15.15 11.16 -4.52
CA TYR A 154 14.25 10.91 -3.39
C TYR A 154 12.80 10.76 -3.86
N VAL A 155 12.35 11.69 -4.70
CA VAL A 155 10.98 11.70 -5.21
C VAL A 155 10.74 10.54 -6.17
N SER A 156 11.68 10.26 -7.08
CA SER A 156 11.44 9.34 -8.19
C SER A 156 11.96 7.92 -7.99
N LEU A 157 12.50 7.54 -6.83
CA LEU A 157 13.17 6.24 -6.63
C LEU A 157 12.26 5.06 -7.03
N PHE A 158 12.60 4.32 -8.10
CA PHE A 158 11.70 3.29 -8.65
C PHE A 158 11.25 2.20 -7.67
N PRO A 159 12.08 1.76 -6.69
CA PRO A 159 11.64 0.82 -5.67
C PRO A 159 10.39 1.25 -4.87
N GLN A 160 10.10 2.55 -4.70
CA GLN A 160 9.07 2.99 -3.75
C GLN A 160 7.77 3.54 -4.38
N LEU A 161 7.79 4.03 -5.63
CA LEU A 161 6.80 5.03 -6.09
C LEU A 161 5.45 4.48 -6.55
N ILE A 162 5.41 3.25 -7.04
CA ILE A 162 4.16 2.67 -7.56
C ILE A 162 3.22 2.29 -6.41
N ALA A 163 3.74 1.55 -5.42
CA ALA A 163 2.98 1.06 -4.27
C ALA A 163 3.89 0.56 -3.14
N GLY A 164 5.09 1.13 -3.03
CA GLY A 164 5.96 0.86 -1.92
C GLY A 164 5.48 1.57 -0.65
N PRO A 165 6.20 1.39 0.47
CA PRO A 165 5.98 2.20 1.66
C PRO A 165 6.11 3.70 1.35
N ILE A 166 5.28 4.57 1.94
CA ILE A 166 5.44 6.03 1.82
C ILE A 166 6.69 6.44 2.61
N VAL A 167 7.82 6.50 1.90
CA VAL A 167 9.13 6.83 2.49
C VAL A 167 9.26 8.33 2.69
N ARG A 168 9.39 8.75 3.96
CA ARG A 168 9.67 10.15 4.32
C ARG A 168 11.13 10.47 4.11
N TYR A 169 11.42 11.71 3.75
CA TYR A 169 12.78 12.19 3.50
C TYR A 169 13.72 11.91 4.69
N GLU A 170 13.26 12.15 5.92
CA GLU A 170 14.02 11.94 7.16
C GLU A 170 14.59 10.51 7.30
N ILE A 171 13.87 9.50 6.77
CA ILE A 171 14.26 8.09 6.91
C ILE A 171 15.48 7.77 6.05
N ILE A 172 15.52 8.31 4.83
CA ILE A 172 16.54 7.96 3.83
C ILE A 172 17.51 9.10 3.53
N GLU A 173 17.40 10.26 4.19
CA GLU A 173 18.29 11.41 3.98
C GLU A 173 19.78 11.01 4.05
N LYS A 174 20.15 10.25 5.08
CA LYS A 174 21.54 9.79 5.27
C LYS A 174 21.98 8.85 4.15
N GLU A 175 21.11 7.94 3.73
CA GLU A 175 21.35 6.96 2.67
C GLU A 175 21.36 7.62 1.28
N LEU A 176 20.68 8.73 1.09
CA LEU A 176 20.78 9.51 -0.15
C LEU A 176 22.15 10.17 -0.30
N MET A 177 22.81 10.50 0.82
CA MET A 177 24.12 11.15 0.84
C MET A 177 25.28 10.15 0.86
N ASN A 178 25.16 9.10 1.68
CA ASN A 178 26.22 8.13 1.93
C ASN A 178 25.65 6.71 1.97
N ARG A 179 25.90 5.92 0.90
CA ARG A 179 25.57 4.49 0.84
C ARG A 179 26.80 3.62 0.98
N SER A 180 26.72 2.61 1.83
CA SER A 180 27.70 1.53 1.93
C SER A 180 27.09 0.24 1.39
N PHE A 181 27.86 -0.49 0.58
CA PHE A 181 27.47 -1.84 0.19
C PHE A 181 27.82 -2.84 1.29
N GLN A 182 26.87 -3.71 1.63
CA GLN A 182 27.09 -4.86 2.49
C GLN A 182 26.42 -6.08 1.84
N LEU A 183 27.17 -7.15 1.62
CA LEU A 183 26.68 -8.36 0.94
C LEU A 183 25.49 -8.99 1.70
N SER A 184 25.52 -8.95 3.03
CA SER A 184 24.43 -9.43 3.88
C SER A 184 23.12 -8.66 3.65
N GLN A 185 23.19 -7.32 3.55
CA GLN A 185 22.03 -6.48 3.25
C GLN A 185 21.48 -6.74 1.86
N PHE A 186 22.36 -6.95 0.88
CA PHE A 186 21.96 -7.30 -0.49
C PHE A 186 21.24 -8.66 -0.51
N ALA A 187 21.80 -9.68 0.13
CA ALA A 187 21.19 -11.01 0.24
C ALA A 187 19.82 -10.95 0.93
N ASP A 188 19.69 -10.18 2.02
CA ASP A 188 18.40 -9.94 2.66
C ASP A 188 17.40 -9.23 1.73
N GLY A 189 17.88 -8.29 0.91
CA GLY A 189 17.09 -7.64 -0.13
C GLY A 189 16.52 -8.65 -1.13
N VAL A 190 17.36 -9.57 -1.63
CA VAL A 190 16.96 -10.67 -2.54
C VAL A 190 15.91 -11.57 -1.89
N ARG A 191 16.12 -11.99 -0.64
CA ARG A 191 15.18 -12.84 0.09
C ARG A 191 13.82 -12.18 0.26
N ILE A 192 13.78 -10.92 0.68
CA ILE A 192 12.54 -10.16 0.87
C ILE A 192 11.84 -9.97 -0.49
N PHE A 193 12.59 -9.67 -1.54
CA PHE A 193 12.04 -9.52 -2.89
C PHE A 193 11.37 -10.81 -3.38
N ILE A 194 12.04 -11.97 -3.24
CA ILE A 194 11.49 -13.27 -3.63
C ILE A 194 10.23 -13.62 -2.82
N ILE A 195 10.20 -13.33 -1.52
CA ILE A 195 8.99 -13.50 -0.69
C ILE A 195 7.85 -12.61 -1.20
N GLY A 196 8.15 -11.34 -1.51
CA GLY A 196 7.16 -10.42 -2.05
C GLY A 196 6.60 -10.87 -3.40
N LEU A 197 7.48 -11.37 -4.28
CA LEU A 197 7.11 -11.96 -5.57
C LEU A 197 6.20 -13.17 -5.39
N GLY A 198 6.54 -14.10 -4.48
CA GLY A 198 5.72 -15.26 -4.17
C GLY A 198 4.34 -14.89 -3.61
N LYS A 199 4.26 -13.90 -2.70
CA LYS A 199 2.98 -13.38 -2.20
C LYS A 199 2.10 -12.85 -3.34
N LYS A 200 2.68 -12.05 -4.24
CA LYS A 200 1.96 -11.47 -5.38
C LYS A 200 1.51 -12.55 -6.36
N VAL A 201 2.45 -13.35 -6.86
CA VAL A 201 2.22 -14.24 -8.00
C VAL A 201 1.54 -15.54 -7.60
N LEU A 202 2.02 -16.20 -6.53
CA LEU A 202 1.56 -17.54 -6.17
C LEU A 202 0.33 -17.53 -5.26
N VAL A 203 0.07 -16.43 -4.54
CA VAL A 203 -1.04 -16.33 -3.58
C VAL A 203 -2.07 -15.30 -4.01
N ALA A 204 -1.67 -14.05 -4.26
CA ALA A 204 -2.62 -12.98 -4.52
C ALA A 204 -3.33 -13.16 -5.87
N ASN A 205 -2.58 -13.44 -6.94
CA ASN A 205 -3.16 -13.61 -8.27
C ASN A 205 -4.10 -14.83 -8.35
N THR A 206 -3.68 -15.98 -7.80
CA THR A 206 -4.47 -17.21 -7.77
C THR A 206 -5.74 -17.06 -6.93
N ILE A 207 -5.67 -16.45 -5.74
CA ILE A 207 -6.88 -16.15 -4.96
C ILE A 207 -7.74 -15.09 -5.65
N GLY A 208 -7.14 -14.16 -6.38
CA GLY A 208 -7.86 -13.17 -7.16
C GLY A 208 -8.71 -13.77 -8.27
N GLN A 209 -8.30 -14.90 -8.85
CA GLN A 209 -9.13 -15.65 -9.79
C GLN A 209 -10.39 -16.22 -9.11
N LEU A 210 -10.27 -16.70 -7.87
CA LEU A 210 -11.44 -17.11 -7.07
C LEU A 210 -12.38 -15.94 -6.80
N TRP A 211 -11.86 -14.76 -6.41
CA TRP A 211 -12.70 -13.56 -6.27
C TRP A 211 -13.44 -13.24 -7.58
N THR A 212 -12.71 -13.20 -8.70
CA THR A 212 -13.27 -12.88 -10.02
C THR A 212 -14.33 -13.90 -10.44
N SER A 213 -14.11 -15.19 -10.17
CA SER A 213 -15.08 -16.25 -10.45
C SER A 213 -16.37 -16.09 -9.63
N VAL A 214 -16.28 -15.74 -8.35
CA VAL A 214 -17.46 -15.48 -7.51
C VAL A 214 -18.16 -14.19 -7.95
N GLU A 215 -17.42 -13.10 -8.17
CA GLU A 215 -17.96 -11.80 -8.59
C GLU A 215 -18.73 -11.89 -9.92
N SER A 216 -18.17 -12.61 -10.90
CA SER A 216 -18.77 -12.79 -12.23
C SER A 216 -20.09 -13.60 -12.26
N GLN A 217 -20.45 -14.30 -11.17
CA GLN A 217 -21.76 -14.94 -11.05
C GLN A 217 -22.89 -13.91 -10.93
N GLY A 218 -22.57 -12.68 -10.50
CA GLY A 218 -23.52 -11.62 -10.25
C GLY A 218 -24.26 -11.80 -8.91
N VAL A 219 -24.49 -10.69 -8.21
CA VAL A 219 -25.15 -10.68 -6.88
C VAL A 219 -26.54 -11.32 -6.89
N ALA A 220 -27.18 -11.37 -8.06
CA ALA A 220 -28.49 -11.97 -8.25
C ALA A 220 -28.48 -13.51 -8.17
N ASP A 221 -27.35 -14.20 -8.34
CA ASP A 221 -27.29 -15.66 -8.35
C ASP A 221 -26.41 -16.24 -7.24
N LEU A 222 -25.77 -15.35 -6.46
CA LEU A 222 -24.92 -15.74 -5.34
C LEU A 222 -25.70 -16.44 -4.21
N THR A 223 -25.10 -17.52 -3.72
CA THR A 223 -25.48 -18.18 -2.47
C THR A 223 -24.82 -17.50 -1.27
N VAL A 224 -25.34 -17.72 -0.07
CA VAL A 224 -24.81 -17.10 1.16
C VAL A 224 -23.33 -17.46 1.34
N PHE A 225 -22.97 -18.74 1.23
CA PHE A 225 -21.59 -19.19 1.42
C PHE A 225 -20.66 -18.79 0.27
N ALA A 226 -21.17 -18.67 -0.97
CA ALA A 226 -20.39 -18.12 -2.08
C ALA A 226 -20.03 -16.65 -1.83
N ALA A 227 -20.96 -15.83 -1.32
CA ALA A 227 -20.67 -14.44 -0.99
C ALA A 227 -19.60 -14.29 0.11
N TRP A 228 -19.65 -15.13 1.16
CA TRP A 228 -18.58 -15.17 2.16
C TRP A 228 -17.23 -15.63 1.58
N LEU A 229 -17.24 -16.67 0.76
CA LEU A 229 -16.05 -17.19 0.10
C LEU A 229 -15.40 -16.12 -0.79
N GLY A 230 -16.20 -15.44 -1.60
CA GLY A 230 -15.76 -14.34 -2.46
C GLY A 230 -15.08 -13.25 -1.65
N ILE A 231 -15.74 -12.67 -0.65
CA ILE A 231 -15.15 -11.55 0.08
C ILE A 231 -13.92 -11.95 0.91
N ILE A 232 -13.85 -13.20 1.38
CA ILE A 232 -12.63 -13.75 2.00
C ILE A 232 -11.50 -13.85 0.97
N ALA A 233 -11.79 -14.32 -0.24
CA ALA A 233 -10.83 -14.36 -1.34
C ALA A 233 -10.33 -12.94 -1.66
N PHE A 234 -11.22 -11.97 -1.82
CA PHE A 234 -10.85 -10.58 -2.04
C PHE A 234 -9.98 -10.02 -0.90
N ALA A 235 -10.33 -10.29 0.36
CA ALA A 235 -9.54 -9.86 1.52
C ALA A 235 -8.12 -10.42 1.51
N PHE A 236 -7.93 -11.68 1.12
CA PHE A 236 -6.60 -12.25 0.95
C PHE A 236 -5.88 -11.68 -0.28
N GLN A 237 -6.58 -11.53 -1.41
CA GLN A 237 -6.03 -10.94 -2.63
C GLN A 237 -5.46 -9.54 -2.35
N ILE A 238 -6.26 -8.61 -1.83
CA ILE A 238 -5.83 -7.24 -1.55
C ILE A 238 -4.65 -7.21 -0.55
N TYR A 239 -4.65 -8.10 0.44
CA TYR A 239 -3.55 -8.18 1.40
C TYR A 239 -2.25 -8.72 0.80
N PHE A 240 -2.28 -9.85 0.11
CA PHE A 240 -1.08 -10.47 -0.43
C PHE A 240 -0.54 -9.72 -1.65
N ASP A 241 -1.41 -9.08 -2.43
CA ASP A 241 -1.03 -8.21 -3.53
C ASP A 241 -0.23 -7.01 -3.01
N PHE A 242 -0.81 -6.27 -2.05
CA PHE A 242 -0.20 -5.06 -1.54
C PHE A 242 1.00 -5.32 -0.62
N SER A 243 0.91 -6.34 0.24
CA SER A 243 2.06 -6.73 1.06
C SER A 243 3.18 -7.35 0.23
N GLY A 244 2.87 -8.08 -0.84
CA GLY A 244 3.84 -8.61 -1.79
C GLY A 244 4.59 -7.50 -2.52
N TYR A 245 3.86 -6.49 -3.01
CA TYR A 245 4.47 -5.31 -3.63
C TYR A 245 5.33 -4.52 -2.65
N SER A 246 4.82 -4.28 -1.43
CA SER A 246 5.57 -3.59 -0.37
C SER A 246 6.87 -4.33 0.00
N ASP A 247 6.84 -5.66 0.07
CA ASP A 247 8.03 -6.47 0.34
C ASP A 247 9.01 -6.38 -0.83
N MET A 248 8.56 -6.50 -2.09
CA MET A 248 9.43 -6.29 -3.26
C MET A 248 10.10 -4.91 -3.23
N ALA A 249 9.34 -3.85 -2.93
CA ALA A 249 9.86 -2.49 -2.77
C ALA A 249 10.96 -2.40 -1.68
N ILE A 250 10.73 -3.00 -0.51
CA ILE A 250 11.71 -3.04 0.60
C ILE A 250 12.96 -3.84 0.19
N GLY A 251 12.77 -4.98 -0.49
CA GLY A 251 13.85 -5.83 -0.99
C GLY A 251 14.74 -5.09 -1.99
N LEU A 252 14.13 -4.42 -2.97
CA LEU A 252 14.82 -3.56 -3.93
C LEU A 252 15.54 -2.41 -3.22
N GLY A 253 14.87 -1.72 -2.30
CA GLY A 253 15.50 -0.68 -1.48
C GLY A 253 16.81 -1.17 -0.87
N LYS A 254 16.80 -2.33 -0.21
CA LYS A 254 18.00 -2.94 0.37
C LYS A 254 19.08 -3.29 -0.66
N MET A 255 18.70 -3.83 -1.82
CA MET A 255 19.65 -4.10 -2.91
C MET A 255 20.36 -2.84 -3.41
N PHE A 256 19.72 -1.67 -3.34
CA PHE A 256 20.32 -0.38 -3.71
C PHE A 256 20.91 0.38 -2.51
N GLY A 257 20.88 -0.20 -1.30
CA GLY A 257 21.46 0.40 -0.09
C GLY A 257 20.54 1.38 0.65
N PHE A 258 19.22 1.22 0.51
CA PHE A 258 18.20 1.96 1.24
C PHE A 258 17.43 1.06 2.21
N ASN A 259 17.06 1.58 3.37
CA ASN A 259 16.27 0.87 4.37
C ASN A 259 14.86 1.47 4.48
N PHE A 260 13.93 0.90 3.72
CA PHE A 260 12.52 1.31 3.78
C PHE A 260 11.79 0.72 4.98
N PRO A 261 10.81 1.46 5.55
CA PRO A 261 9.98 0.97 6.64
C PRO A 261 9.04 -0.15 6.15
N ARG A 262 8.63 -1.03 7.06
CA ARG A 262 7.61 -2.05 6.76
C ARG A 262 6.23 -1.41 6.62
N ASN A 263 5.46 -1.91 5.68
CA ASN A 263 4.09 -1.43 5.43
C ASN A 263 3.01 -2.35 6.02
N PHE A 264 3.32 -3.65 6.18
CA PHE A 264 2.39 -4.65 6.72
C PHE A 264 3.03 -5.47 7.84
N ASN A 265 2.23 -5.84 8.84
CA ASN A 265 2.66 -6.70 9.94
C ASN A 265 1.52 -7.61 10.44
N TYR A 266 1.19 -8.63 9.64
CA TYR A 266 0.16 -9.63 9.94
C TYR A 266 -1.16 -8.99 10.42
N PRO A 267 -1.80 -8.15 9.60
CA PRO A 267 -2.93 -7.32 10.03
C PRO A 267 -4.13 -8.13 10.49
N TYR A 268 -4.38 -9.28 9.85
CA TYR A 268 -5.55 -10.11 10.16
C TYR A 268 -5.51 -10.74 11.56
N ILE A 269 -4.36 -10.81 12.25
CA ILE A 269 -4.29 -11.34 13.64
C ILE A 269 -4.81 -10.35 14.70
N ALA A 270 -5.15 -9.13 14.29
CA ALA A 270 -5.62 -8.09 15.20
C ALA A 270 -6.93 -8.48 15.92
N LYS A 271 -7.21 -7.79 17.02
CA LYS A 271 -8.42 -8.00 17.84
C LYS A 271 -9.37 -6.81 17.89
N ASN A 272 -8.92 -5.66 17.38
CA ASN A 272 -9.71 -4.44 17.22
C ASN A 272 -9.22 -3.65 16.00
N ALA A 273 -10.04 -2.74 15.51
CA ALA A 273 -9.77 -1.93 14.31
C ALA A 273 -8.55 -1.03 14.52
N SER A 274 -8.38 -0.47 15.73
CA SER A 274 -7.21 0.32 16.07
C SER A 274 -5.89 -0.47 15.97
N GLU A 275 -5.88 -1.76 16.33
CA GLU A 275 -4.74 -2.66 16.13
C GLU A 275 -4.54 -3.02 14.66
N PHE A 276 -5.62 -3.34 13.93
CA PHE A 276 -5.56 -3.66 12.50
C PHE A 276 -4.85 -2.55 11.71
N TRP A 277 -5.23 -1.30 11.89
CA TRP A 277 -4.64 -0.16 11.19
C TRP A 277 -3.24 0.25 11.65
N ARG A 278 -2.75 -0.31 12.77
CA ARG A 278 -1.32 -0.24 13.14
C ARG A 278 -0.48 -1.32 12.47
N ARG A 279 -1.13 -2.27 11.77
CA ARG A 279 -0.50 -3.41 11.08
C ARG A 279 -0.76 -3.39 9.57
N TRP A 280 -1.78 -2.67 9.12
CA TRP A 280 -2.16 -2.49 7.72
C TRP A 280 -1.70 -1.12 7.23
N HIS A 281 -1.07 -1.06 6.05
CA HIS A 281 -0.63 0.16 5.38
C HIS A 281 0.01 1.20 6.34
N ILE A 282 0.96 0.72 7.15
CA ILE A 282 1.53 1.43 8.32
C ILE A 282 2.07 2.81 7.94
N THR A 283 2.70 2.93 6.77
CA THR A 283 3.28 4.21 6.33
C THR A 283 2.21 5.25 6.03
N LEU A 284 1.11 4.88 5.37
CA LEU A 284 -0.04 5.77 5.14
C LEU A 284 -0.69 6.18 6.45
N GLY A 285 -0.98 5.22 7.33
CA GLY A 285 -1.56 5.51 8.65
C GLY A 285 -0.68 6.46 9.48
N SER A 286 0.65 6.27 9.43
CA SER A 286 1.59 7.17 10.09
C SER A 286 1.61 8.56 9.47
N TRP A 287 1.47 8.67 8.14
CA TRP A 287 1.45 9.93 7.41
C TRP A 287 0.24 10.75 7.81
N PHE A 288 -0.97 10.19 7.73
CA PHE A 288 -2.19 10.87 8.16
C PHE A 288 -2.15 11.26 9.64
N ARG A 289 -1.58 10.39 10.50
CA ARG A 289 -1.40 10.72 11.91
C ARG A 289 -0.52 11.95 12.10
N ASP A 290 0.65 12.01 11.45
CA ASP A 290 1.69 13.00 11.73
C ASP A 290 1.49 14.33 10.98
N TYR A 291 0.80 14.30 9.83
CA TYR A 291 0.58 15.49 8.98
C TYR A 291 -0.86 16.01 9.02
N VAL A 292 -1.85 15.22 9.48
CA VAL A 292 -3.26 15.65 9.57
C VAL A 292 -3.79 15.56 11.00
N TYR A 293 -3.79 14.38 11.63
CA TYR A 293 -4.41 14.16 12.94
C TYR A 293 -3.78 14.99 14.07
N ILE A 294 -2.46 14.91 14.24
CA ILE A 294 -1.74 15.63 15.30
C ILE A 294 -1.87 17.16 15.12
N PRO A 295 -1.69 17.73 13.92
CA PRO A 295 -1.90 19.17 13.69
C PRO A 295 -3.30 19.68 13.99
N LEU A 296 -4.35 18.86 13.82
CA LEU A 296 -5.73 19.20 14.18
C LEU A 296 -5.99 19.19 15.71
N GLY A 297 -4.97 18.97 16.53
CA GLY A 297 -5.03 18.91 17.99
C GLY A 297 -5.02 17.49 18.55
N GLY A 298 -4.97 16.47 17.70
CA GLY A 298 -4.97 15.06 18.09
C GLY A 298 -6.12 14.72 19.04
N SER A 299 -5.80 14.07 20.16
CA SER A 299 -6.75 13.72 21.23
C SER A 299 -6.75 14.71 22.41
N ARG A 300 -6.05 15.85 22.31
CA ARG A 300 -5.69 16.66 23.50
C ARG A 300 -6.75 17.68 23.92
N LYS A 301 -7.75 17.95 23.08
CA LYS A 301 -8.76 19.01 23.29
C LYS A 301 -10.18 18.46 23.54
N GLY A 302 -10.28 17.34 24.24
CA GLY A 302 -11.55 16.71 24.62
C GLY A 302 -12.17 15.79 23.56
N GLN A 303 -13.31 15.19 23.91
CA GLN A 303 -13.96 14.13 23.11
C GLN A 303 -14.47 14.63 21.75
N PHE A 304 -15.08 15.81 21.68
CA PHE A 304 -15.57 16.35 20.40
C PHE A 304 -14.44 16.50 19.36
N VAL A 305 -13.29 17.05 19.78
CA VAL A 305 -12.13 17.21 18.90
C VAL A 305 -11.56 15.86 18.47
N LEU A 306 -11.54 14.88 19.37
CA LEU A 306 -11.15 13.51 19.05
C LEU A 306 -12.00 12.94 17.90
N TYR A 307 -13.33 12.92 18.07
CA TYR A 307 -14.24 12.33 17.07
C TYR A 307 -14.18 13.10 15.75
N ARG A 308 -14.24 14.44 15.78
CA ARG A 308 -14.09 15.27 14.58
C ARG A 308 -12.79 14.95 13.84
N ASN A 309 -11.67 14.88 14.55
CA ASN A 309 -10.36 14.59 13.93
C ASN A 309 -10.30 13.16 13.38
N LEU A 310 -10.93 12.18 14.04
CA LEU A 310 -11.05 10.82 13.52
C LEU A 310 -11.85 10.79 12.21
N PHE A 311 -13.03 11.41 12.16
CA PHE A 311 -13.84 11.46 10.94
C PHE A 311 -13.14 12.18 9.80
N ILE A 312 -12.44 13.29 10.06
CA ILE A 312 -11.66 14.00 9.04
C ILE A 312 -10.56 13.09 8.49
N VAL A 313 -9.77 12.46 9.36
CA VAL A 313 -8.64 11.62 8.93
C VAL A 313 -9.12 10.41 8.16
N TRP A 314 -10.18 9.75 8.63
CA TRP A 314 -10.74 8.58 7.98
C TRP A 314 -11.44 8.90 6.66
N GLY A 315 -12.17 10.02 6.58
CA GLY A 315 -12.74 10.51 5.32
C GLY A 315 -11.67 10.85 4.30
N LEU A 316 -10.59 11.53 4.70
CA LEU A 316 -9.45 11.81 3.81
C LEU A 316 -8.66 10.54 3.44
N THR A 317 -8.60 9.55 4.33
CA THR A 317 -7.98 8.25 4.03
C THR A 317 -8.80 7.53 2.96
N GLY A 318 -10.13 7.51 3.11
CA GLY A 318 -11.05 6.98 2.09
C GLY A 318 -10.89 7.69 0.74
N LEU A 319 -10.96 9.03 0.74
CA LEU A 319 -10.79 9.82 -0.48
C LEU A 319 -9.43 9.58 -1.16
N TRP A 320 -8.36 9.36 -0.38
CA TRP A 320 -7.06 9.02 -0.93
C TRP A 320 -7.04 7.68 -1.67
N HIS A 321 -7.89 6.72 -1.28
CA HIS A 321 -7.93 5.40 -1.92
C HIS A 321 -8.52 5.46 -3.33
N GLY A 322 -9.56 6.26 -3.59
CA GLY A 322 -10.14 6.39 -4.92
C GLY A 322 -11.16 7.52 -5.01
N ALA A 323 -11.54 7.87 -6.24
CA ALA A 323 -12.38 9.03 -6.57
C ALA A 323 -13.87 8.64 -6.70
N SER A 324 -14.39 7.90 -5.72
CA SER A 324 -15.79 7.49 -5.66
C SER A 324 -16.31 7.47 -4.22
N TRP A 325 -17.64 7.54 -4.06
CA TRP A 325 -18.30 7.63 -2.76
C TRP A 325 -18.14 6.38 -1.90
N ASN A 326 -18.01 5.20 -2.52
CA ASN A 326 -17.76 3.94 -1.81
C ASN A 326 -16.49 4.03 -0.94
N TYR A 327 -15.40 4.64 -1.45
CA TYR A 327 -14.17 4.84 -0.68
C TYR A 327 -14.33 5.82 0.48
N VAL A 328 -15.08 6.91 0.29
CA VAL A 328 -15.38 7.87 1.36
C VAL A 328 -16.19 7.19 2.47
N LEU A 329 -17.23 6.44 2.10
CA LEU A 329 -18.05 5.68 3.04
C LEU A 329 -17.24 4.59 3.76
N TRP A 330 -16.35 3.90 3.05
CA TRP A 330 -15.41 2.94 3.62
C TRP A 330 -14.48 3.59 4.65
N GLY A 331 -13.96 4.79 4.36
CA GLY A 331 -13.15 5.54 5.31
C GLY A 331 -13.97 5.88 6.55
N LEU A 332 -15.14 6.51 6.37
CA LEU A 332 -16.04 6.88 7.47
C LEU A 332 -16.51 5.68 8.29
N TYR A 333 -16.70 4.50 7.68
CA TYR A 333 -16.99 3.24 8.37
C TYR A 333 -15.95 2.96 9.45
N PHE A 334 -14.65 3.07 9.14
CA PHE A 334 -13.58 2.93 10.13
C PHE A 334 -13.52 4.08 11.13
N GLY A 335 -13.87 5.29 10.70
CA GLY A 335 -14.05 6.44 11.60
C GLY A 335 -15.08 6.17 12.70
N VAL A 336 -16.24 5.62 12.32
CA VAL A 336 -17.28 5.18 13.26
C VAL A 336 -16.78 4.02 14.10
N LEU A 337 -16.23 2.97 13.50
CA LEU A 337 -15.81 1.76 14.20
C LEU A 337 -14.78 2.07 15.29
N ILE A 338 -13.73 2.82 14.97
CA ILE A 338 -12.70 3.24 15.92
C ILE A 338 -13.25 4.25 16.93
N GLY A 339 -14.18 5.10 16.50
CA GLY A 339 -14.91 5.99 17.40
C GLY A 339 -15.68 5.22 18.49
N LEU A 340 -16.43 4.19 18.10
CA LEU A 340 -17.16 3.32 19.02
C LEU A 340 -16.22 2.53 19.93
N GLU A 341 -15.13 1.98 19.39
CA GLU A 341 -14.07 1.34 20.18
C GLU A 341 -13.59 2.27 21.31
N ARG A 342 -13.29 3.53 20.99
CA ARG A 342 -12.85 4.53 21.97
C ARG A 342 -13.95 5.01 22.91
N ALA A 343 -15.22 4.95 22.50
CA ALA A 343 -16.37 5.34 23.32
C ALA A 343 -16.66 4.35 24.46
N GLY A 344 -16.08 3.14 24.41
CA GLY A 344 -16.24 2.12 25.45
C GLY A 344 -16.44 0.70 24.93
N LEU A 345 -16.68 0.52 23.62
CA LEU A 345 -16.79 -0.82 23.02
C LEU A 345 -15.51 -1.62 23.22
N LEU A 346 -14.34 -0.98 23.17
CA LEU A 346 -13.07 -1.67 23.41
C LEU A 346 -12.98 -2.24 24.84
N ASN A 347 -13.42 -1.48 25.84
CA ASN A 347 -13.43 -1.93 27.25
C ASN A 347 -14.36 -3.13 27.46
N TRP A 348 -15.42 -3.25 26.66
CA TRP A 348 -16.32 -4.39 26.70
C TRP A 348 -15.71 -5.60 25.95
N LEU A 349 -15.18 -5.38 24.74
CA LEU A 349 -14.51 -6.42 23.95
C LEU A 349 -13.33 -7.05 24.71
N GLU A 350 -12.55 -6.25 25.43
CA GLU A 350 -11.40 -6.72 26.22
C GLU A 350 -11.78 -7.72 27.32
N LYS A 351 -13.04 -7.72 27.78
CA LYS A 351 -13.57 -8.70 28.75
C LYS A 351 -13.95 -10.03 28.10
N LEU A 352 -14.15 -10.05 26.79
CA LEU A 352 -14.52 -11.26 26.06
C LEU A 352 -13.29 -12.13 25.73
N PRO A 353 -13.48 -13.44 25.50
CA PRO A 353 -12.42 -14.31 25.03
C PRO A 353 -11.76 -13.78 23.74
N ARG A 354 -10.45 -14.00 23.61
CA ARG A 354 -9.65 -13.48 22.47
C ARG A 354 -10.20 -13.89 21.10
N PHE A 355 -10.78 -15.09 20.99
CA PHE A 355 -11.36 -15.56 19.74
C PHE A 355 -12.60 -14.75 19.33
N VAL A 356 -13.40 -14.28 20.30
CA VAL A 356 -14.59 -13.45 20.05
C VAL A 356 -14.19 -12.06 19.55
N GLN A 357 -13.18 -11.44 20.20
CA GLN A 357 -12.63 -10.15 19.76
C GLN A 357 -12.13 -10.23 18.32
N HIS A 358 -11.42 -11.31 18.01
CA HIS A 358 -10.89 -11.56 16.67
C HIS A 358 -12.00 -11.83 15.64
N ALA A 359 -12.98 -12.67 15.97
CA ALA A 359 -14.11 -12.95 15.07
C ALA A 359 -14.92 -11.68 14.77
N TYR A 360 -15.21 -10.86 15.79
CA TYR A 360 -15.83 -9.55 15.62
C TYR A 360 -15.07 -8.70 14.60
N LEU A 361 -13.75 -8.58 14.78
CA LEU A 361 -12.93 -7.75 13.92
C LEU A 361 -12.89 -8.30 12.48
N LEU A 362 -12.72 -9.62 12.30
CA LEU A 362 -12.69 -10.22 10.97
C LEU A 362 -14.00 -9.97 10.22
N ILE A 363 -15.14 -10.14 10.89
CA ILE A 363 -16.46 -9.85 10.30
C ILE A 363 -16.55 -8.37 9.92
N ALA A 364 -16.18 -7.46 10.81
CA ALA A 364 -16.18 -6.02 10.53
C ALA A 364 -15.28 -5.66 9.33
N ILE A 365 -14.09 -6.24 9.24
CA ILE A 365 -13.17 -6.03 8.13
C ILE A 365 -13.76 -6.58 6.82
N LEU A 366 -14.38 -7.77 6.82
CA LEU A 366 -14.98 -8.34 5.61
C LEU A 366 -16.12 -7.47 5.08
N PHE A 367 -17.00 -6.96 5.95
CA PHE A 367 -18.01 -5.97 5.53
C PHE A 367 -17.39 -4.66 5.03
N SER A 368 -16.28 -4.21 5.62
CA SER A 368 -15.56 -3.06 5.08
C SER A 368 -15.06 -3.34 3.67
N TRP A 369 -14.58 -4.55 3.37
CA TRP A 369 -14.11 -4.85 2.02
C TRP A 369 -15.23 -4.89 0.98
N VAL A 370 -16.48 -5.21 1.37
CA VAL A 370 -17.64 -5.07 0.49
C VAL A 370 -17.82 -3.60 0.11
N LEU A 371 -17.75 -2.68 1.09
CA LEU A 371 -17.81 -1.23 0.81
C LEU A 371 -16.63 -0.73 -0.03
N PHE A 372 -15.49 -1.39 0.04
CA PHE A 372 -14.30 -1.00 -0.71
C PHE A 372 -14.35 -1.45 -2.17
N VAL A 373 -14.78 -2.69 -2.44
CA VAL A 373 -14.69 -3.30 -3.78
C VAL A 373 -15.84 -2.90 -4.70
N PHE A 374 -17.04 -2.70 -4.18
CA PHE A 374 -18.20 -2.33 -4.99
C PHE A 374 -18.31 -0.81 -5.12
N GLU A 375 -18.08 -0.28 -6.33
CA GLU A 375 -18.27 1.15 -6.63
C GLU A 375 -19.76 1.53 -6.64
N ASP A 376 -20.62 0.65 -7.16
CA ASP A 376 -22.08 0.79 -6.97
C ASP A 376 -22.46 0.37 -5.55
N ILE A 377 -22.75 1.38 -4.73
CA ILE A 377 -23.17 1.22 -3.34
C ILE A 377 -24.42 0.34 -3.22
N LYS A 378 -25.34 0.37 -4.19
CA LYS A 378 -26.55 -0.47 -4.17
C LYS A 378 -26.19 -1.93 -4.37
N GLU A 379 -25.25 -2.23 -5.26
CA GLU A 379 -24.76 -3.58 -5.47
C GLU A 379 -24.01 -4.11 -4.24
N GLY A 380 -23.13 -3.29 -3.67
CA GLY A 380 -22.44 -3.64 -2.41
C GLY A 380 -23.41 -3.90 -1.25
N PHE A 381 -24.49 -3.11 -1.14
CA PHE A 381 -25.53 -3.35 -0.14
C PHE A 381 -26.28 -4.67 -0.38
N ARG A 382 -26.63 -4.97 -1.64
CA ARG A 382 -27.23 -6.26 -2.01
C ARG A 382 -26.29 -7.43 -1.70
N TYR A 383 -24.99 -7.29 -1.96
CA TYR A 383 -23.99 -8.30 -1.62
C TYR A 383 -23.95 -8.56 -0.11
N ALA A 384 -23.92 -7.49 0.69
CA ALA A 384 -23.96 -7.58 2.16
C ALA A 384 -25.26 -8.24 2.66
N GLN A 385 -26.42 -7.98 2.03
CA GLN A 385 -27.67 -8.67 2.33
C GLN A 385 -27.57 -10.19 2.09
N VAL A 386 -27.02 -10.60 0.94
CA VAL A 386 -26.79 -12.02 0.64
C VAL A 386 -25.88 -12.68 1.68
N MET A 387 -24.79 -12.02 2.08
CA MET A 387 -23.90 -12.53 3.15
C MET A 387 -24.64 -12.77 4.47
N LEU A 388 -25.61 -11.91 4.80
CA LEU A 388 -26.43 -12.04 6.00
C LEU A 388 -27.59 -13.05 5.86
N GLY A 389 -27.75 -13.68 4.69
CA GLY A 389 -28.89 -14.57 4.39
C GLY A 389 -30.21 -13.81 4.18
N LEU A 390 -30.15 -12.49 4.03
CA LEU A 390 -31.31 -11.64 3.77
C LEU A 390 -31.62 -11.70 2.27
N GLY A 391 -32.80 -12.21 1.91
CA GLY A 391 -33.23 -12.35 0.51
C GLY A 391 -33.58 -13.77 0.07
N GLY A 392 -33.66 -14.73 0.99
CA GLY A 392 -34.14 -16.08 0.70
C GLY A 392 -33.21 -16.90 -0.22
N ARG A 393 -31.92 -16.53 -0.28
CA ARG A 393 -30.91 -17.24 -1.08
C ARG A 393 -30.60 -18.60 -0.47
N PRO A 394 -30.34 -19.63 -1.31
CA PRO A 394 -29.82 -20.89 -0.80
C PRO A 394 -28.46 -20.66 -0.11
N LEU A 395 -28.15 -21.49 0.89
CA LEU A 395 -26.89 -21.39 1.62
C LEU A 395 -25.69 -21.73 0.73
N TYR A 396 -25.85 -22.73 -0.14
CA TYR A 396 -24.81 -23.20 -1.06
C TYR A 396 -25.43 -23.75 -2.34
N ASN A 397 -24.60 -23.90 -3.37
CA ASN A 397 -24.91 -24.57 -4.63
C ASN A 397 -23.69 -25.41 -5.09
N THR A 398 -23.80 -26.07 -6.25
CA THR A 398 -22.71 -26.86 -6.82
C THR A 398 -21.49 -26.02 -7.20
N ALA A 399 -21.70 -24.79 -7.67
CA ALA A 399 -20.62 -23.85 -7.99
C ALA A 399 -19.77 -23.52 -6.75
N PHE A 400 -20.41 -23.18 -5.61
CA PHE A 400 -19.71 -22.96 -4.35
C PHE A 400 -18.88 -24.17 -3.91
N LEU A 401 -19.43 -25.38 -4.02
CA LEU A 401 -18.71 -26.60 -3.62
C LEU A 401 -17.50 -26.84 -4.52
N TYR A 402 -17.63 -26.57 -5.83
CA TYR A 402 -16.53 -26.65 -6.78
C TYR A 402 -15.42 -25.63 -6.44
N ASP A 403 -15.80 -24.37 -6.22
CA ASP A 403 -14.86 -23.29 -5.87
C ASP A 403 -14.13 -23.58 -4.56
N LEU A 404 -14.84 -24.05 -3.54
CA LEU A 404 -14.27 -24.42 -2.25
C LEU A 404 -13.33 -25.64 -2.36
N TYR A 405 -13.72 -26.66 -3.12
CA TYR A 405 -12.91 -27.86 -3.30
C TYR A 405 -11.61 -27.56 -4.05
N THR A 406 -11.70 -26.81 -5.15
CA THR A 406 -10.54 -26.46 -5.99
C THR A 406 -9.58 -25.49 -5.29
N ASN A 407 -10.09 -24.60 -4.43
CA ASN A 407 -9.28 -23.56 -3.78
C ASN A 407 -9.03 -23.80 -2.28
N GLY A 408 -9.51 -24.90 -1.69
CA GLY A 408 -9.44 -25.13 -0.24
C GLY A 408 -8.01 -25.11 0.32
N ILE A 409 -7.07 -25.76 -0.37
CA ILE A 409 -5.64 -25.77 0.02
C ILE A 409 -5.04 -24.35 -0.06
N LEU A 410 -5.40 -23.60 -1.10
CA LEU A 410 -4.94 -22.22 -1.31
C LEU A 410 -5.44 -21.29 -0.20
N LEU A 411 -6.73 -21.41 0.18
CA LEU A 411 -7.33 -20.64 1.27
C LEU A 411 -6.69 -20.95 2.62
N LEU A 412 -6.44 -22.23 2.92
CA LEU A 412 -5.73 -22.64 4.14
C LEU A 412 -4.28 -22.12 4.15
N GLY A 413 -3.59 -22.19 3.01
CA GLY A 413 -2.25 -21.65 2.84
C GLY A 413 -2.20 -20.13 3.04
N ALA A 414 -3.13 -19.39 2.44
CA ALA A 414 -3.27 -17.95 2.63
C ALA A 414 -3.61 -17.58 4.08
N GLY A 415 -4.51 -18.33 4.72
CA GLY A 415 -4.78 -18.21 6.15
C GLY A 415 -3.51 -18.36 6.98
N LEU A 416 -2.73 -19.43 6.75
CA LEU A 416 -1.46 -19.67 7.44
C LEU A 416 -0.44 -18.55 7.22
N LEU A 417 -0.21 -18.16 5.96
CA LEU A 417 0.77 -17.14 5.56
C LEU A 417 0.38 -15.73 6.02
N SER A 418 -0.90 -15.50 6.31
CA SER A 418 -1.39 -14.24 6.90
C SER A 418 -1.08 -14.09 8.39
N THR A 419 -0.43 -15.10 8.99
CA THR A 419 -0.04 -15.13 10.41
C THR A 419 1.48 -15.34 10.57
N PRO A 420 2.05 -15.04 11.75
CA PRO A 420 3.45 -15.37 12.05
C PRO A 420 3.68 -16.87 12.30
N LEU A 421 2.67 -17.73 12.11
CA LEU A 421 2.77 -19.14 12.48
C LEU A 421 3.88 -19.86 11.71
N PHE A 422 4.00 -19.61 10.40
CA PHE A 422 5.08 -20.20 9.58
C PHE A 422 6.48 -19.87 10.14
N THR A 423 6.74 -18.60 10.45
CA THR A 423 8.03 -18.15 11.00
C THR A 423 8.28 -18.70 12.41
N LEU A 424 7.22 -18.86 13.22
CA LEU A 424 7.33 -19.46 14.55
C LEU A 424 7.62 -20.96 14.48
N LEU A 425 6.95 -21.69 13.59
CA LEU A 425 7.17 -23.12 13.37
C LEU A 425 8.59 -23.38 12.86
N TRP A 426 9.05 -22.61 11.86
CA TRP A 426 10.42 -22.70 11.37
C TRP A 426 11.46 -22.52 12.48
N LYS A 427 11.31 -21.46 13.29
CA LYS A 427 12.21 -21.22 14.44
C LYS A 427 12.20 -22.37 15.45
N ARG A 428 11.04 -23.00 15.69
CA ARG A 428 10.93 -24.16 16.58
C ARG A 428 11.60 -25.40 15.98
N CYS A 429 11.43 -25.65 14.68
CA CYS A 429 12.07 -26.77 13.98
C CYS A 429 13.60 -26.66 14.04
N VAL A 430 14.14 -25.47 13.75
CA VAL A 430 15.59 -25.20 13.84
C VAL A 430 16.11 -25.44 15.25
N LYS A 431 15.38 -25.03 16.30
CA LYS A 431 15.79 -25.26 17.68
C LYS A 431 15.78 -26.73 18.10
N ARG A 432 14.86 -27.55 17.55
CA ARG A 432 14.63 -28.93 18.02
C ARG A 432 15.48 -29.98 17.31
N SER A 433 15.99 -29.69 16.10
CA SER A 433 16.73 -30.66 15.29
C SER A 433 18.20 -30.29 15.20
N GLU A 434 19.07 -31.13 15.77
CA GLU A 434 20.54 -30.96 15.68
C GLU A 434 21.04 -30.96 14.22
N ILE A 435 20.41 -31.74 13.34
CA ILE A 435 20.71 -31.76 11.90
C ILE A 435 20.42 -30.39 11.28
N ILE A 436 19.25 -29.81 11.59
CA ILE A 436 18.86 -28.49 11.06
C ILE A 436 19.63 -27.36 11.75
N GLN A 437 20.29 -27.59 12.89
CA GLN A 437 21.17 -26.57 13.50
C GLN A 437 22.45 -26.35 12.69
N ASN A 438 22.86 -27.29 11.83
CA ASN A 438 24.02 -27.11 10.96
C ASN A 438 23.81 -25.97 9.96
N GLU A 439 24.69 -24.97 9.98
CA GLU A 439 24.60 -23.75 9.16
C GLU A 439 24.58 -24.04 7.65
N TRP A 440 25.31 -25.06 7.19
CA TRP A 440 25.32 -25.45 5.78
C TRP A 440 23.97 -26.01 5.36
N ILE A 441 23.36 -26.85 6.21
CA ILE A 441 22.04 -27.43 5.96
C ILE A 441 20.98 -26.33 5.96
N GLN A 442 21.02 -25.39 6.91
CA GLN A 442 20.10 -24.24 6.91
C GLN A 442 20.24 -23.39 5.65
N THR A 443 21.47 -23.13 5.23
CA THR A 443 21.74 -22.33 4.03
C THR A 443 21.23 -23.05 2.79
N ALA A 444 21.49 -24.35 2.65
CA ALA A 444 20.99 -25.17 1.54
C ALA A 444 19.45 -25.18 1.50
N LEU A 445 18.79 -25.40 2.63
CA LEU A 445 17.33 -25.37 2.73
C LEU A 445 16.75 -24.00 2.37
N GLN A 446 17.39 -22.91 2.80
CA GLN A 446 16.98 -21.55 2.43
C GLN A 446 17.13 -21.32 0.93
N VAL A 447 18.26 -21.70 0.33
CA VAL A 447 18.51 -21.55 -1.10
C VAL A 447 17.46 -22.34 -1.89
N ILE A 448 17.22 -23.61 -1.55
CA ILE A 448 16.19 -24.43 -2.18
C ILE A 448 14.82 -23.74 -2.06
N PHE A 449 14.44 -23.29 -0.87
CA PHE A 449 13.16 -22.63 -0.63
C PHE A 449 12.96 -21.37 -1.50
N PHE A 450 13.95 -20.47 -1.52
CA PHE A 450 13.87 -19.24 -2.33
C PHE A 450 13.92 -19.53 -3.83
N MET A 451 14.73 -20.49 -4.27
CA MET A 451 14.77 -20.91 -5.67
C MET A 451 13.45 -21.56 -6.09
N SER A 452 12.81 -22.38 -5.25
CA SER A 452 11.49 -22.94 -5.53
C SER A 452 10.44 -21.84 -5.70
N ILE A 453 10.42 -20.82 -4.82
CA ILE A 453 9.50 -19.68 -4.98
C ILE A 453 9.78 -18.93 -6.29
N LEU A 454 11.04 -18.64 -6.61
CA LEU A 454 11.40 -17.91 -7.82
C LEU A 454 11.04 -18.68 -9.08
N THR A 455 11.34 -19.99 -9.14
CA THR A 455 11.02 -20.84 -10.29
C THR A 455 9.51 -20.97 -10.47
N LEU A 456 8.75 -21.24 -9.40
CA LEU A 456 7.28 -21.33 -9.49
C LEU A 456 6.66 -19.98 -9.89
N SER A 457 7.14 -18.87 -9.32
CA SER A 457 6.65 -17.54 -9.68
C SER A 457 6.95 -17.23 -11.16
N THR A 458 8.15 -17.59 -11.64
CA THR A 458 8.52 -17.42 -13.04
C THR A 458 7.64 -18.25 -13.96
N ALA A 459 7.34 -19.51 -13.60
CA ALA A 459 6.45 -20.37 -14.38
C ALA A 459 5.05 -19.76 -14.53
N TYR A 460 4.47 -19.25 -13.44
CA TYR A 460 3.17 -18.55 -13.48
C TYR A 460 3.21 -17.25 -14.29
N LEU A 461 4.31 -16.50 -14.25
CA LEU A 461 4.48 -15.26 -15.03
C LEU A 461 4.72 -15.49 -16.53
N VAL A 462 5.16 -16.69 -16.93
CA VAL A 462 5.27 -17.06 -18.34
C VAL A 462 3.90 -17.39 -18.93
N ASP A 463 3.05 -18.05 -18.13
CA ASP A 463 1.68 -18.39 -18.51
C ASP A 463 0.77 -17.14 -18.57
N ASP A 464 0.96 -16.20 -17.64
CA ASP A 464 0.17 -14.98 -17.54
C ASP A 464 0.98 -13.72 -17.94
N SER A 465 0.75 -13.23 -19.16
CA SER A 465 1.44 -12.04 -19.68
C SER A 465 0.97 -10.71 -19.05
N PHE A 466 -0.15 -10.69 -18.31
CA PHE A 466 -0.72 -9.46 -17.74
C PHE A 466 -1.05 -9.58 -16.24
N ASN A 467 -0.13 -9.09 -15.42
CA ASN A 467 -0.22 -9.14 -13.95
C ASN A 467 -0.34 -7.74 -13.33
N PRO A 468 -1.48 -7.03 -13.46
CA PRO A 468 -1.63 -5.70 -12.91
C PRO A 468 -1.62 -5.74 -11.38
N PHE A 469 -1.14 -4.66 -10.78
CA PHE A 469 -1.28 -4.42 -9.35
C PHE A 469 -2.71 -3.96 -9.07
N LEU A 470 -3.39 -4.53 -8.05
CA LEU A 470 -4.83 -4.35 -7.84
C LEU A 470 -5.20 -2.87 -7.64
N TYR A 471 -4.37 -2.14 -6.91
CA TYR A 471 -4.54 -0.71 -6.61
C TYR A 471 -4.37 0.22 -7.81
N PHE A 472 -3.93 -0.27 -8.98
CA PHE A 472 -3.99 0.52 -10.21
C PHE A 472 -5.40 0.68 -10.76
N ARG A 473 -6.36 -0.13 -10.26
CA ARG A 473 -7.77 -0.01 -10.62
C ARG A 473 -8.53 1.04 -9.80
N PHE A 474 -7.92 1.59 -8.74
CA PHE A 474 -8.59 2.41 -7.72
C PHE A 474 -8.08 3.86 -7.69
#